data_AF-A0A397MAJ3-F1
#
_entry.id   AF-A0A397MAJ3-F1
#
_cell.length_a   1.000
_cell.length_b   1.000
_cell.length_c   1.000
_cell.angle_alpha   90.00
_cell.angle_beta   90.00
_cell.angle_gamma   90.00
#
_symmetry.space_group_name_H-M   'P 1'
#
loop_
_entity.id
_entity.type
_entity.pdbx_description
1 polymer ?
#
loop_
_entity_poly.entity_id
_entity_poly.type
_entity_poly.pdbx_seq_one_letter_code
_entity_poly.pdbx_strand_id
1 'polypeptide(L)'
;MKRMLLVQALAISSTLALAEESKPVATQVGDALRPAAEAYGKGMQKLVNELFAGSKGPMGEAARANLKAQDKREREANRGVRRTMKECIKPGNVIDDDVKECMEGLRLKEW
;
A
#
# COMPACT_ATOMS: atom_id res chain seq x y z
N MET A 1 -36.46 37.56 37.87
CA MET A 1 -36.60 36.13 37.48
C MET A 1 -36.24 35.82 36.02
N LYS A 2 -35.50 36.67 35.29
CA LYS A 2 -35.12 36.42 33.88
C LYS A 2 -33.64 36.03 33.66
N ARG A 3 -32.81 36.10 34.72
CA ARG A 3 -31.37 35.78 34.67
C ARG A 3 -31.05 34.32 35.05
N MET A 4 -31.93 33.65 35.81
CA MET A 4 -31.75 32.23 36.16
C MET A 4 -32.08 31.27 35.02
N LEU A 5 -32.81 31.71 33.99
CA LEU A 5 -33.19 30.85 32.87
C LEU A 5 -32.11 30.76 31.77
N LEU A 6 -31.14 31.68 31.74
CA LEU A 6 -30.05 31.66 30.76
C LEU A 6 -28.88 30.77 31.17
N VAL A 7 -28.71 30.50 32.47
CA VAL A 7 -27.62 29.64 32.97
C VAL A 7 -27.93 28.16 32.73
N GLN A 8 -29.20 27.77 32.74
CA GLN A 8 -29.59 26.39 32.43
C GLN A 8 -29.48 26.04 30.94
N ALA A 9 -29.51 27.04 30.04
CA ALA A 9 -29.35 26.81 28.60
C ALA A 9 -27.88 26.58 28.19
N LEU A 10 -26.91 27.10 28.96
CA LEU A 10 -25.49 26.94 28.65
C LEU A 10 -24.87 25.67 29.26
N ALA A 11 -25.55 25.03 30.21
CA ALA A 11 -25.10 23.77 30.81
C ALA A 11 -25.48 22.53 29.99
N ILE A 12 -26.39 22.64 29.01
CA ILE A 12 -26.88 21.51 28.21
C ILE A 12 -26.02 21.28 26.95
N SER A 13 -25.25 22.26 26.50
CA SER A 13 -24.38 22.12 25.31
C SER A 13 -23.03 21.47 25.59
N SER A 14 -22.62 21.31 26.86
CA SER A 14 -21.34 20.65 27.21
C SER A 14 -21.44 19.12 27.38
N THR A 15 -22.64 18.53 27.36
CA THR A 15 -22.81 17.06 27.48
C THR A 15 -22.96 16.34 26.14
N LEU A 16 -22.76 17.01 25.00
CA LEU A 16 -22.67 16.36 23.68
C LEU A 16 -21.23 16.24 23.14
N ALA A 17 -20.23 16.17 24.02
CA ALA A 17 -18.84 15.89 23.64
C ALA A 17 -18.30 14.55 24.16
N LEU A 18 -19.16 13.64 24.62
CA LEU A 18 -18.80 12.26 25.00
C LEU A 18 -19.76 11.27 24.34
N ALA A 19 -19.86 11.35 23.01
CA ALA A 19 -20.28 10.23 22.18
C ALA A 19 -19.09 9.62 21.41
N GLU A 20 -17.85 9.88 21.84
CA GLU A 20 -16.78 8.93 21.58
C GLU A 20 -16.99 7.75 22.53
N GLU A 21 -17.75 6.76 22.06
CA GLU A 21 -17.70 5.43 22.62
C GLU A 21 -16.23 5.00 22.56
N SER A 22 -15.54 5.09 23.69
CA SER A 22 -14.15 4.66 23.82
C SER A 22 -14.12 3.19 23.43
N LYS A 23 -13.68 2.89 22.21
CA LYS A 23 -13.48 1.53 21.72
C LYS A 23 -12.90 0.70 22.87
N PRO A 24 -13.52 -0.42 23.27
CA PRO A 24 -13.04 -1.20 24.41
C PRO A 24 -11.53 -1.44 24.30
N VAL A 25 -10.79 -1.44 25.40
CA VAL A 25 -9.30 -1.50 25.39
C VAL A 25 -8.78 -2.63 24.48
N ALA A 26 -9.50 -3.75 24.39
CA ALA A 26 -9.20 -4.84 23.48
C ALA A 26 -9.23 -4.46 21.99
N THR A 27 -10.19 -3.63 21.53
CA THR A 27 -10.26 -3.17 20.14
C THR A 27 -9.25 -2.06 19.85
N GLN A 28 -8.91 -1.20 20.82
CA GLN A 28 -7.80 -0.24 20.66
C GLN A 28 -6.45 -0.94 20.55
N VAL A 29 -6.18 -1.92 21.43
CA VAL A 29 -4.96 -2.72 21.39
C VAL A 29 -4.91 -3.56 20.10
N GLY A 30 -6.05 -4.13 19.69
CA GLY A 30 -6.16 -4.85 18.42
C GLY A 30 -5.88 -3.97 17.20
N ASP A 31 -6.43 -2.75 17.16
CA ASP A 31 -6.20 -1.79 16.08
C ASP A 31 -4.74 -1.30 16.05
N ALA A 32 -4.11 -1.13 17.22
CA ALA A 32 -2.70 -0.75 17.32
C ALA A 32 -1.74 -1.86 16.86
N LEU A 33 -2.08 -3.13 17.12
CA LEU A 33 -1.27 -4.29 16.75
C LEU A 33 -1.55 -4.80 15.32
N ARG A 34 -2.70 -4.45 14.73
CA ARG A 34 -3.10 -4.83 13.37
C ARG A 34 -2.00 -4.65 12.32
N PRO A 35 -1.32 -3.49 12.18
CA PRO A 35 -0.26 -3.35 11.17
C PRO A 35 0.92 -4.31 11.38
N ALA A 36 1.30 -4.57 12.64
CA ALA A 36 2.36 -5.52 12.96
C ALA A 36 1.93 -6.97 12.65
N ALA A 37 0.69 -7.33 12.99
CA ALA A 37 0.11 -8.63 12.69
C ALA A 37 -0.01 -8.87 11.17
N GLU A 38 -0.42 -7.86 10.41
CA GLU A 38 -0.48 -7.91 8.95
C GLU A 38 0.90 -8.05 8.32
N ALA A 39 1.90 -7.32 8.81
CA ALA A 39 3.29 -7.44 8.35
C ALA A 39 3.84 -8.84 8.61
N TYR A 40 3.61 -9.38 9.81
CA TYR A 40 4.00 -10.74 10.17
C TYR A 40 3.30 -11.78 9.27
N GLY A 41 1.99 -11.66 9.08
CA GLY A 41 1.22 -12.56 8.22
C GLY A 41 1.70 -12.54 6.77
N LYS A 42 1.99 -11.36 6.22
CA LYS A 42 2.58 -11.22 4.87
C LYS A 42 3.95 -11.88 4.78
N GLY A 43 4.81 -11.69 5.78
CA GLY A 43 6.12 -12.33 5.85
C GLY A 43 6.01 -13.85 5.86
N MET A 44 5.11 -14.39 6.68
CA MET A 44 4.91 -15.83 6.77
C MET A 44 4.35 -16.43 5.49
N GLN A 45 3.37 -15.78 4.86
CA GLN A 45 2.81 -16.24 3.59
C GLN A 45 3.89 -16.27 2.49
N LYS A 46 4.75 -15.26 2.44
CA LYS A 46 5.87 -15.21 1.49
C LYS A 46 6.83 -16.37 1.72
N LEU A 47 7.23 -16.62 2.96
CA LEU A 47 8.13 -17.72 3.31
C LEU A 47 7.55 -19.08 2.93
N VAL A 48 6.27 -19.31 3.20
CA VAL A 48 5.57 -20.54 2.82
C VAL A 48 5.54 -20.71 1.30
N ASN A 49 5.22 -19.66 0.55
CA ASN A 49 5.26 -19.71 -0.90
C ASN A 49 6.68 -19.96 -1.42
N GLU A 50 7.72 -19.35 -0.84
CA GLU A 50 9.12 -19.59 -1.23
C GLU A 50 9.52 -21.04 -0.99
N LEU A 51 9.13 -21.63 0.13
CA LEU A 51 9.35 -23.04 0.44
C LEU A 51 8.72 -23.95 -0.63
N PHE A 52 7.44 -23.72 -0.97
CA PHE A 52 6.74 -24.53 -1.96
C PHE A 52 7.17 -24.26 -3.39
N ALA A 53 7.67 -23.07 -3.71
CA ALA A 53 8.17 -22.74 -5.04
C ALA A 53 9.32 -23.63 -5.51
N GLY A 54 10.05 -24.29 -4.59
CA GLY A 54 11.07 -25.30 -4.90
C GLY A 54 10.51 -26.67 -5.29
N SER A 55 9.22 -26.93 -5.06
CA SER A 55 8.59 -28.19 -5.42
C SER A 55 8.22 -28.27 -6.91
N LYS A 56 8.22 -29.49 -7.46
CA LYS A 56 7.67 -29.79 -8.79
C LYS A 56 6.20 -30.20 -8.63
N GLY A 57 5.33 -29.61 -9.44
CA GLY A 57 3.89 -29.89 -9.43
C GLY A 57 3.02 -28.64 -9.16
N PRO A 58 1.68 -28.83 -9.10
CA PRO A 58 0.72 -27.73 -9.06
C PRO A 58 0.91 -26.76 -7.89
N MET A 59 1.34 -27.28 -6.74
CA MET A 59 1.59 -26.49 -5.53
C MET A 59 2.79 -25.54 -5.72
N GLY A 60 3.88 -26.02 -6.34
CA GLY A 60 5.04 -25.19 -6.65
C GLY A 60 4.76 -24.15 -7.73
N GLU A 61 3.92 -24.48 -8.72
CA GLU A 61 3.47 -23.51 -9.72
C GLU A 61 2.59 -22.41 -9.11
N ALA A 62 1.62 -22.78 -8.27
CA ALA A 62 0.79 -21.83 -7.56
C ALA A 62 1.61 -20.91 -6.64
N ALA A 63 2.60 -21.48 -5.94
CA ALA A 63 3.50 -20.72 -5.09
C ALA A 63 4.33 -19.70 -5.88
N ARG A 64 4.91 -20.09 -7.03
CA ARG A 64 5.62 -19.16 -7.94
C ARG A 64 4.71 -18.07 -8.50
N ALA A 65 3.48 -18.42 -8.88
CA ALA A 65 2.50 -17.46 -9.36
C ALA A 65 2.13 -16.43 -8.27
N ASN A 66 1.92 -16.89 -7.03
CA ASN A 66 1.63 -16.02 -5.90
C ASN A 66 2.79 -15.06 -5.58
N LEU A 67 4.03 -15.56 -5.57
CA LEU A 67 5.23 -14.72 -5.38
C LEU A 67 5.36 -13.66 -6.48
N LYS A 68 5.15 -14.03 -7.74
CA LYS A 68 5.17 -13.08 -8.87
C LYS A 68 4.08 -12.02 -8.75
N ALA A 69 2.87 -12.42 -8.34
CA ALA A 69 1.77 -11.48 -8.13
C ALA A 69 2.05 -10.55 -6.93
N GLN A 70 2.66 -11.06 -5.86
CA GLN A 70 3.06 -10.27 -4.71
C GLN A 70 4.14 -9.24 -5.07
N ASP A 71 5.21 -9.66 -5.76
CA ASP A 71 6.27 -8.77 -6.23
C ASP A 71 5.72 -7.68 -7.16
N LYS A 72 4.79 -8.03 -8.06
CA LYS A 72 4.11 -7.02 -8.90
C LYS A 72 3.35 -6.00 -8.06
N ARG A 73 2.56 -6.44 -7.07
CA ARG A 73 1.79 -5.55 -6.17
C ARG A 73 2.72 -4.66 -5.35
N GLU A 74 3.82 -5.20 -4.83
CA GLU A 74 4.81 -4.45 -4.07
C GLU A 74 5.50 -3.40 -4.94
N ARG A 75 5.87 -3.74 -6.18
CA ARG A 75 6.42 -2.78 -7.15
C ARG A 75 5.43 -1.70 -7.55
N GLU A 76 4.16 -2.03 -7.66
CA GLU A 76 3.10 -1.06 -7.96
C GLU A 76 2.84 -0.13 -6.78
N ALA A 77 2.79 -0.67 -5.55
CA ALA A 77 2.63 0.10 -4.33
C ALA A 77 3.83 1.01 -4.04
N ASN A 78 5.05 0.57 -4.38
CA ASN A 78 6.30 1.30 -4.16
C ASN A 78 6.85 1.98 -5.44
N ARG A 79 6.05 2.11 -6.50
CA ARG A 79 6.53 2.60 -7.81
C ARG A 79 7.01 4.06 -7.81
N GLY A 80 6.83 4.77 -6.70
CA GLY A 80 7.17 6.18 -6.58
C GLY A 80 6.33 7.08 -7.49
N VAL A 81 6.65 8.37 -7.51
CA VAL A 81 6.03 9.33 -8.43
C VAL A 81 6.41 8.94 -9.86
N ARG A 82 5.42 8.81 -10.75
CA ARG A 82 5.67 8.61 -12.18
C ARG A 82 6.33 9.86 -12.75
N ARG A 83 7.66 9.80 -12.85
CA ARG A 83 8.46 10.82 -13.51
C ARG A 83 8.23 10.76 -15.01
N THR A 84 8.23 11.92 -15.65
CA THR A 84 8.21 11.99 -17.11
C THR A 84 9.48 11.34 -17.67
N MET A 85 9.45 10.87 -18.92
CA MET A 85 10.66 10.30 -19.53
C MET A 85 11.83 11.29 -19.49
N LYS A 86 11.54 12.59 -19.64
CA LYS A 86 12.48 13.70 -19.48
C LYS A 86 13.15 13.76 -18.11
N GLU A 87 12.42 13.43 -17.04
CA GLU A 87 12.92 13.40 -15.66
C GLU A 87 13.67 12.10 -15.30
N CYS A 88 13.39 11.01 -16.01
CA CYS A 88 14.10 9.74 -15.87
C CYS A 88 15.45 9.73 -16.60
N ILE A 89 15.58 10.59 -17.61
CA ILE A 89 16.81 10.80 -18.37
C ILE A 89 17.81 11.60 -17.51
N LYS A 90 19.05 11.12 -17.40
CA LYS A 90 20.13 11.86 -16.71
C LYS A 90 20.39 13.20 -17.42
N PRO A 91 20.77 14.28 -16.72
CA PRO A 91 21.16 15.53 -17.35
C PRO A 91 22.30 15.28 -18.36
N GLY A 92 22.07 15.59 -19.64
CA GLY A 92 23.01 15.33 -20.74
C GLY A 92 22.80 14.03 -21.53
N ASN A 93 21.89 13.14 -21.11
CA ASN A 93 21.60 11.90 -21.84
C ASN A 93 20.52 12.11 -22.90
N VAL A 94 20.92 12.39 -24.14
CA VAL A 94 20.03 12.26 -25.30
C VAL A 94 19.70 10.76 -25.44
N ILE A 95 18.42 10.38 -25.32
CA ILE A 95 17.99 9.08 -25.84
C ILE A 95 18.15 9.21 -27.36
N ASP A 96 19.07 8.44 -27.94
CA ASP A 96 19.22 8.36 -29.39
C ASP A 96 17.86 8.07 -30.03
N ASP A 97 17.52 8.78 -31.10
CA ASP A 97 16.23 8.62 -31.78
C ASP A 97 16.02 7.15 -32.20
N ASP A 98 17.10 6.41 -32.52
CA ASP A 98 17.06 4.99 -32.83
C ASP A 98 16.60 4.15 -31.63
N VAL A 99 17.10 4.47 -30.44
CA VAL A 99 16.69 3.79 -29.19
C VAL A 99 15.24 4.11 -28.87
N LYS A 100 14.80 5.36 -29.12
CA LYS A 100 13.41 5.78 -28.94
C LYS A 100 12.47 5.05 -29.90
N GLU A 101 12.80 4.98 -31.18
CA GLU A 101 12.04 4.25 -32.19
C GLU A 101 11.97 2.75 -31.87
N CYS A 102 13.06 2.16 -31.36
CA CYS A 102 13.06 0.77 -30.89
C CYS A 102 12.15 0.57 -29.67
N MET A 103 12.07 1.55 -28.74
CA MET A 103 11.16 1.49 -27.58
C MET A 103 9.69 1.68 -27.98
N GLU A 104 9.42 2.49 -28.99
CA GLU A 104 8.09 2.76 -29.54
C GLU A 104 7.62 1.67 -30.51
N GLY A 105 8.50 0.72 -30.88
CA GLY A 105 8.20 -0.39 -31.78
C GLY A 105 8.19 0.01 -33.26
N LEU A 106 8.71 1.20 -33.59
CA LEU A 106 8.86 1.70 -34.95
C LEU A 106 10.04 1.04 -35.69
N ARG A 107 10.95 0.40 -34.94
CA ARG A 107 12.11 -0.32 -35.48
C ARG A 107 12.23 -1.71 -34.88
N LEU A 108 12.63 -2.69 -35.70
CA LEU A 108 12.88 -4.06 -35.28
C LEU A 108 14.22 -4.14 -34.52
N LYS A 109 14.22 -4.87 -33.39
CA LYS A 109 15.47 -5.18 -32.68
C LYS A 109 16.19 -6.31 -33.39
N GLU A 110 17.46 -6.08 -33.72
CA GLU A 110 18.33 -7.06 -34.38
C GLU A 110 19.29 -7.77 -33.40
N TRP A 111 19.16 -7.52 -32.09
CA TRP A 111 19.96 -8.10 -31.01
C TRP A 111 19.09 -8.64 -29.88
#